data_AF-A0AAD4LX95-F1
#
_entry.id   AF-A0AAD4LX95-F1
#
_cell.length_a   1.000
_cell.length_b   1.000
_cell.length_c   1.000
_cell.angle_alpha   90.00
_cell.angle_beta   90.00
_cell.angle_gamma   90.00
#
_symmetry.space_group_name_H-M   'P 1'
#
loop_
_entity.id
_entity.type
_entity.pdbx_description
1 polymer ?
#
loop_
_entity_poly.entity_id
_entity_poly.type
_entity_poly.pdbx_seq_one_letter_code
_entity_poly.pdbx_strand_id
1 'polypeptide(L)'
;MINLSGSDDARGSGSHPSYDSHEKRKDFDDSANALWSLYGKEAKSHDEARIQSLKDDMDGVLIFAGLFSAVLTAFVVQSVQNLQANPAQQSVYYQQQSVQMLAQISQQIASLAPQLPVNSTLPSPYPTFSPSSSDLRVNICWLMSLVCSLSAALLATLVQQWVRVYMRVFLRYSNLLKIARIRQYLFDGVERWHVLVVAEVVPALIHISLFLFFLGLCDSMLKNNTAVGVVTTVLTATCGVLYLCTMIAPVVKPQSPYRNPFSGLLWHLIRKI
;
A
#
# COMPACT_ATOMS: atom_id res chain seq x y z
N MET A 1 21.84 -57.40 90.20
CA MET A 1 20.57 -58.14 90.08
C MET A 1 19.50 -57.24 90.67
N ILE A 2 18.52 -56.68 89.97
CA ILE A 2 17.83 -57.07 88.73
C ILE A 2 17.43 -55.77 87.98
N ASN A 3 17.53 -55.83 86.66
CA ASN A 3 17.19 -54.82 85.66
C ASN A 3 15.74 -55.05 85.20
N LEU A 4 14.94 -54.01 84.93
CA LEU A 4 13.77 -54.07 84.04
C LEU A 4 13.26 -52.63 83.75
N SER A 5 13.68 -52.07 82.61
CA SER A 5 13.08 -50.92 81.94
C SER A 5 12.87 -51.34 80.48
N GLY A 6 11.64 -51.22 79.99
CA GLY A 6 11.26 -51.61 78.63
C GLY A 6 9.75 -51.50 78.47
N SER A 7 9.30 -50.31 78.04
CA SER A 7 7.92 -50.05 77.64
C SER A 7 7.84 -50.30 76.13
N ASP A 8 7.14 -51.36 75.73
CA ASP A 8 6.88 -51.69 74.33
C ASP A 8 5.69 -50.88 73.81
N ASP A 9 5.98 -49.96 72.89
CA ASP A 9 4.99 -49.21 72.11
C ASP A 9 4.36 -50.10 71.03
N ALA A 10 3.04 -50.03 70.96
CA ALA A 10 2.19 -50.78 70.05
C ALA A 10 2.48 -50.45 68.58
N ARG A 11 2.88 -51.49 67.84
CA ARG A 11 3.14 -51.45 66.40
C ARG A 11 1.81 -51.51 65.63
N GLY A 12 1.22 -50.34 65.34
CA GLY A 12 0.12 -50.20 64.40
C GLY A 12 0.59 -50.49 62.96
N SER A 13 0.18 -51.63 62.41
CA SER A 13 0.34 -51.97 61.00
C SER A 13 -0.69 -51.19 60.17
N GLY A 14 -0.28 -50.03 59.65
CA GLY A 14 -1.03 -49.28 58.65
C GLY A 14 -0.48 -49.59 57.26
N SER A 15 -1.17 -50.44 56.50
CA SER A 15 -0.94 -50.62 55.07
C SER A 15 -1.39 -49.37 54.32
N HIS A 16 -0.45 -48.48 53.99
CA HIS A 16 -0.69 -47.43 53.01
C HIS A 16 -0.89 -48.05 51.63
N PRO A 17 -2.04 -47.85 50.94
CA PRO A 17 -2.17 -48.24 49.55
C PRO A 17 -1.23 -47.34 48.73
N SER A 18 -0.22 -47.94 48.11
CA SER A 18 0.63 -47.27 47.12
C SER A 18 -0.22 -46.95 45.90
N TYR A 19 -0.93 -45.81 45.95
CA TYR A 19 -1.72 -45.31 44.84
C TYR A 19 -0.84 -45.11 43.61
N ASP A 20 -1.34 -45.61 42.49
CA ASP A 20 -0.69 -45.69 41.18
C ASP A 20 -0.39 -44.29 40.59
N SER A 21 0.70 -43.69 41.07
CA SER A 21 1.19 -42.39 40.61
C SER A 21 1.80 -42.45 39.20
N HIS A 22 2.16 -43.65 38.73
CA HIS A 22 2.72 -43.86 37.40
C HIS A 22 1.62 -43.94 36.33
N GLU A 23 0.50 -44.61 36.61
CA GLU A 23 -0.65 -44.68 35.70
C GLU A 23 -1.30 -43.30 35.51
N LYS A 24 -1.57 -42.56 36.61
CA LYS A 24 -2.09 -41.18 36.53
C LYS A 24 -1.16 -40.20 35.81
N ARG A 25 0.16 -40.36 35.92
CA ARG A 25 1.13 -39.52 35.18
C ARG A 25 1.10 -39.79 33.69
N LYS A 26 0.99 -41.07 33.31
CA LYS A 26 0.94 -41.49 31.91
C LYS A 26 -0.32 -40.98 31.21
N ASP A 27 -1.47 -41.10 31.87
CA ASP A 27 -2.74 -40.57 31.34
C ASP A 27 -2.72 -39.05 31.16
N PHE A 28 -2.07 -38.33 32.08
CA PHE A 28 -1.89 -36.88 32.00
C PHE A 28 -0.97 -36.49 30.85
N ASP A 29 0.16 -37.18 30.68
CA ASP A 29 1.11 -36.93 29.60
C ASP A 29 0.51 -37.27 28.22
N ASP A 30 -0.24 -38.37 28.11
CA ASP A 30 -0.91 -38.76 26.87
C ASP A 30 -2.03 -37.79 26.49
N SER A 31 -2.82 -37.34 27.48
CA SER A 31 -3.87 -36.32 27.27
C SER A 31 -3.28 -34.96 26.89
N ALA A 32 -2.17 -34.55 27.54
CA ALA A 32 -1.46 -33.32 27.22
C ALA A 32 -0.85 -33.40 25.82
N ASN A 33 -0.22 -34.51 25.45
CA ASN A 33 0.34 -34.73 24.12
C ASN A 33 -0.74 -34.71 23.03
N ALA A 34 -1.90 -35.34 23.28
CA ALA A 34 -3.04 -35.28 22.38
C ALA A 34 -3.53 -33.83 22.18
N LEU A 35 -3.67 -33.06 23.26
CA LEU A 35 -4.06 -31.64 23.20
C LEU A 35 -3.03 -30.79 22.44
N TRP A 36 -1.73 -30.95 22.71
CA TRP A 36 -0.66 -30.24 22.00
C TRP A 36 -0.61 -30.62 20.53
N SER A 37 -0.90 -31.87 20.19
CA SER A 37 -0.98 -32.33 18.80
C SER A 37 -2.16 -31.71 18.05
N LEU A 38 -3.32 -31.62 18.69
CA LEU A 38 -4.49 -30.95 18.15
C LEU A 38 -4.24 -29.45 17.97
N TYR A 39 -3.68 -28.80 19.00
CA TYR A 39 -3.29 -27.38 18.94
C TYR A 39 -2.27 -27.13 17.83
N GLY A 40 -1.21 -27.94 17.74
CA GLY A 40 -0.18 -27.77 16.72
C GLY A 40 -0.73 -27.93 15.30
N LYS A 41 -1.67 -28.86 15.10
CA LYS A 41 -2.36 -29.05 13.81
C LYS A 41 -3.23 -27.84 13.46
N GLU A 42 -4.06 -27.38 14.40
CA GLU A 42 -4.97 -26.25 14.19
C GLU A 42 -4.21 -24.93 13.98
N ALA A 43 -3.21 -24.68 14.84
CA ALA A 43 -2.33 -23.52 14.75
C ALA A 43 -1.60 -23.46 13.40
N LYS A 44 -1.05 -24.59 12.95
CA LYS A 44 -0.38 -24.69 11.66
C LYS A 44 -1.35 -24.41 10.52
N SER A 45 -2.53 -25.04 10.52
CA SER A 45 -3.54 -24.85 9.48
C SER A 45 -3.97 -23.37 9.39
N HIS A 46 -4.20 -22.73 10.54
CA HIS A 46 -4.63 -21.34 10.59
C HIS A 46 -3.51 -20.36 10.15
N ASP A 47 -2.26 -20.59 10.57
CA ASP A 47 -1.14 -19.75 10.16
C ASP A 47 -0.83 -19.90 8.67
N GLU A 48 -0.85 -21.14 8.15
CA GLU A 48 -0.70 -21.42 6.72
C GLU A 48 -1.76 -20.71 5.90
N ALA A 49 -3.03 -20.75 6.32
CA ALA A 49 -4.12 -20.07 5.63
C ALA A 49 -3.92 -18.54 5.61
N ARG A 50 -3.56 -17.93 6.76
CA ARG A 50 -3.31 -16.48 6.82
C ARG A 50 -2.10 -16.05 5.99
N ILE A 51 -1.03 -16.82 6.07
CA ILE A 51 0.20 -16.56 5.32
C ILE A 51 -0.04 -16.68 3.83
N GLN A 52 -0.77 -17.70 3.40
CA GLN A 52 -1.09 -17.91 2.00
C GLN A 52 -1.96 -16.75 1.47
N SER A 53 -3.01 -16.37 2.20
CA SER A 53 -3.82 -15.19 1.87
C SER A 53 -2.98 -13.92 1.77
N LEU A 54 -2.12 -13.66 2.77
CA LEU A 54 -1.26 -12.47 2.77
C LEU A 54 -0.30 -12.47 1.59
N LYS A 55 0.27 -13.63 1.25
CA LYS A 55 1.16 -13.76 0.08
C LYS A 55 0.40 -13.48 -1.22
N ASP A 56 -0.80 -14.04 -1.36
CA ASP A 56 -1.64 -13.86 -2.55
C ASP A 56 -2.06 -12.39 -2.71
N ASP A 57 -2.40 -11.70 -1.61
CA ASP A 57 -2.68 -10.26 -1.60
C ASP A 57 -1.46 -9.45 -2.06
N MET A 58 -0.26 -9.76 -1.54
CA MET A 58 0.98 -9.08 -1.94
C MET A 58 1.34 -9.36 -3.42
N ASP A 59 1.15 -10.59 -3.90
CA ASP A 59 1.35 -10.94 -5.31
C ASP A 59 0.40 -10.13 -6.21
N GLY A 60 -0.87 -9.99 -5.81
CA GLY A 60 -1.85 -9.13 -6.49
C GLY A 60 -1.43 -7.67 -6.54
N VAL A 61 -0.94 -7.13 -5.40
CA VAL A 61 -0.42 -5.75 -5.33
C VAL A 61 0.79 -5.55 -6.24
N LEU A 62 1.72 -6.51 -6.30
CA LEU A 62 2.91 -6.40 -7.15
C LEU A 62 2.55 -6.36 -8.64
N ILE A 63 1.64 -7.24 -9.08
CA ILE A 63 1.15 -7.26 -10.46
C ILE A 63 0.46 -5.92 -10.77
N PHE A 64 -0.42 -5.48 -9.89
CA PHE A 64 -1.13 -4.21 -10.05
C PHE A 64 -0.16 -3.03 -10.13
N ALA A 65 0.79 -2.94 -9.19
CA ALA A 65 1.77 -1.85 -9.14
C ALA A 65 2.64 -1.80 -10.39
N GLY A 66 3.04 -2.96 -10.93
CA GLY A 66 3.80 -3.05 -12.18
C GLY A 66 3.00 -2.54 -13.39
N LEU A 67 1.77 -3.03 -13.56
CA LEU A 67 0.89 -2.61 -14.66
C LEU A 67 0.53 -1.13 -14.56
N PHE A 68 0.16 -0.68 -13.37
CA PHE A 68 -0.17 0.71 -13.11
C PHE A 68 1.02 1.64 -13.37
N SER A 69 2.22 1.26 -12.92
CA SER A 69 3.43 2.05 -13.17
C SER A 69 3.76 2.13 -14.66
N ALA A 70 3.55 1.05 -15.43
CA ALA A 70 3.75 1.07 -16.88
C ALA A 70 2.79 2.05 -17.58
N VAL A 71 1.49 1.98 -17.26
CA VAL A 71 0.48 2.91 -17.81
C VAL A 71 0.78 4.34 -17.38
N LEU A 72 1.06 4.58 -16.09
CA LEU A 72 1.39 5.89 -15.54
C LEU A 72 2.63 6.51 -16.17
N THR A 73 3.64 5.69 -16.48
CA THR A 73 4.88 6.16 -17.13
C THR A 73 4.60 6.75 -18.50
N ALA A 74 3.67 6.20 -19.28
CA ALA A 74 3.28 6.77 -20.57
C ALA A 74 2.74 8.20 -20.43
N PHE A 75 1.91 8.45 -19.41
CA PHE A 75 1.39 9.78 -19.09
C PHE A 75 2.49 10.71 -18.56
N VAL A 76 3.34 10.24 -17.65
CA VAL A 76 4.45 11.03 -17.07
C VAL A 76 5.43 11.48 -18.15
N VAL A 77 5.84 10.59 -19.05
CA VAL A 77 6.78 10.92 -20.14
C VAL A 77 6.25 12.07 -20.99
N GLN A 78 4.96 12.03 -21.34
CA GLN A 78 4.34 13.11 -22.09
C GLN A 78 4.19 14.39 -21.27
N SER A 79 3.83 14.29 -19.99
CA SER A 79 3.57 15.47 -19.14
C SER A 79 4.83 16.22 -18.72
N VAL A 80 5.96 15.54 -18.54
CA VAL A 80 7.24 16.20 -18.23
C VAL A 80 7.69 17.10 -19.38
N GLN A 81 7.34 16.76 -20.63
CA GLN A 81 7.62 17.62 -21.78
C GLN A 81 6.88 18.96 -21.71
N ASN A 82 5.72 19.02 -21.04
CA ASN A 82 4.99 20.28 -20.84
C ASN A 82 5.68 21.23 -19.84
N LEU A 83 6.69 20.75 -19.10
CA LEU A 83 7.52 21.58 -18.21
C LEU A 83 8.72 22.20 -18.91
N GLN A 84 8.90 21.95 -20.22
CA GLN A 84 10.01 22.50 -21.00
C GLN A 84 9.46 23.31 -22.17
N ALA A 85 10.26 24.29 -22.61
CA ALA A 85 9.95 25.05 -23.81
C ALA A 85 9.94 24.12 -25.02
N ASN A 86 8.83 24.11 -25.77
CA ASN A 86 8.73 23.29 -26.97
C ASN A 86 9.52 23.97 -28.12
N PRO A 87 10.63 23.36 -28.61
CA PRO A 87 11.44 23.95 -29.67
C PRO A 87 10.65 24.12 -30.98
N ALA A 88 9.63 23.29 -31.22
CA ALA A 88 8.76 23.43 -32.39
C ALA A 88 7.81 24.63 -32.26
N GLN A 89 7.34 24.96 -31.04
CA GLN A 89 6.53 26.17 -30.85
C GLN A 89 7.39 27.43 -31.00
N GLN A 90 8.63 27.38 -30.52
CA GLN A 90 9.59 28.47 -30.71
C GLN A 90 9.91 28.70 -32.20
N SER A 91 10.12 27.64 -32.99
CA SER A 91 10.35 27.79 -34.43
C SER A 91 9.12 28.32 -35.18
N VAL A 92 7.92 27.86 -34.82
CA VAL A 92 6.66 28.38 -35.38
C VAL A 92 6.46 29.85 -35.04
N TYR A 93 6.80 30.29 -33.82
CA TYR A 93 6.73 31.69 -33.43
C TYR A 93 7.65 32.56 -34.32
N TYR A 94 8.91 32.18 -34.48
CA TYR A 94 9.83 32.92 -35.36
C TYR A 94 9.39 32.92 -36.82
N GLN A 95 8.78 31.82 -37.29
CA GLN A 95 8.23 31.74 -38.64
C GLN A 95 7.01 32.65 -38.83
N GLN A 96 6.09 32.70 -37.86
CA GLN A 96 4.97 33.65 -37.92
C GLN A 96 5.46 35.09 -37.88
N GLN A 97 6.45 35.37 -37.04
CA GLN A 97 7.07 36.69 -36.93
C GLN A 97 7.77 37.12 -38.24
N SER A 98 8.45 36.19 -38.92
CA SER A 98 9.09 36.49 -40.22
C SER A 98 8.04 36.73 -41.32
N VAL A 99 6.96 35.96 -41.35
CA VAL A 99 5.84 36.17 -42.28
C VAL A 99 5.16 37.52 -42.04
N GLN A 100 4.95 37.91 -40.78
CA GLN A 100 4.39 39.21 -40.43
C GLN A 100 5.30 40.37 -40.87
N MET A 101 6.62 40.26 -40.63
CA MET A 101 7.58 41.26 -41.10
C MET A 101 7.61 41.35 -42.62
N LEU A 102 7.60 40.21 -43.33
CA LEU A 102 7.60 40.20 -44.79
C LEU A 102 6.32 40.82 -45.37
N ALA A 103 5.16 40.59 -44.74
CA ALA A 103 3.90 41.22 -45.10
C ALA A 103 3.93 42.74 -44.87
N GLN A 104 4.50 43.21 -43.76
CA GLN A 104 4.70 44.65 -43.50
C GLN A 104 5.61 45.30 -44.55
N ILE A 105 6.73 44.67 -44.90
CA ILE A 105 7.65 45.16 -45.95
C ILE A 105 6.92 45.20 -47.31
N SER A 106 6.16 44.16 -47.65
CA SER A 106 5.38 44.12 -48.89
C SER A 106 4.35 45.26 -48.98
N GLN A 107 3.65 45.55 -47.88
CA GLN A 107 2.72 46.68 -47.82
C GLN A 107 3.43 48.03 -47.93
N GLN A 108 4.61 48.18 -47.31
CA GLN A 108 5.43 49.40 -47.40
C GLN A 108 5.92 49.66 -48.83
N ILE A 109 6.35 48.61 -49.55
CA ILE A 109 6.77 48.71 -50.95
C ILE A 109 5.55 49.03 -51.84
N ALA A 110 4.39 48.44 -51.56
CA ALA A 110 3.16 48.77 -52.29
C ALA A 110 2.69 50.22 -52.03
N SER A 111 3.03 50.80 -50.88
CA SER A 111 2.64 52.16 -50.48
C SER A 111 3.72 53.22 -50.75
N LEU A 112 4.52 53.10 -51.82
CA LEU A 112 5.50 54.10 -52.29
C LEU A 112 4.82 55.43 -52.73
N ALA A 113 4.13 56.09 -51.79
CA ALA A 113 3.74 57.49 -51.80
C ALA A 113 4.60 58.24 -50.75
N PRO A 114 4.79 59.57 -50.85
CA PRO A 114 5.88 60.26 -50.16
C PRO A 114 5.76 60.23 -48.63
N GLN A 115 6.71 59.53 -48.00
CA GLN A 115 7.30 59.77 -46.67
C GLN A 115 6.33 59.94 -45.48
N LEU A 116 5.80 58.83 -44.96
CA LEU A 116 5.39 58.76 -43.56
C LEU A 116 6.50 58.10 -42.73
N PRO A 117 6.88 58.65 -41.56
CA PRO A 117 7.89 58.07 -40.70
C PRO A 117 7.40 56.73 -40.16
N VAL A 118 8.11 55.66 -40.51
CA VAL A 118 7.79 54.30 -40.07
C VAL A 118 8.33 54.13 -38.66
N ASN A 119 7.44 53.85 -37.71
CA ASN A 119 7.81 53.48 -36.35
C ASN A 119 8.46 52.09 -36.38
N SER A 120 9.80 52.04 -36.42
CA SER A 120 10.60 50.83 -36.30
C SER A 120 10.45 50.27 -34.87
N THR A 121 9.40 49.50 -34.63
CA THR A 121 9.25 48.75 -33.38
C THR A 121 10.09 47.49 -33.47
N LEU A 122 11.04 47.33 -32.55
CA LEU A 122 11.86 46.12 -32.46
C LEU A 122 10.94 44.90 -32.30
N PRO A 123 11.19 43.78 -33.01
CA PRO A 123 10.36 42.60 -32.87
C PRO A 123 10.37 42.11 -31.43
N SER A 124 9.19 41.83 -30.86
CA SER A 124 9.09 41.35 -29.49
C SER A 124 9.86 40.02 -29.34
N PRO A 125 10.73 39.88 -28.33
CA PRO A 125 11.48 38.65 -28.09
C PRO A 125 10.52 37.48 -27.80
N TYR A 126 10.98 36.26 -28.04
CA TYR A 126 10.20 35.07 -27.70
C TYR A 126 9.84 35.11 -26.20
N PRO A 127 8.57 34.88 -25.83
CA PRO A 127 8.16 34.96 -24.44
C PRO A 127 8.99 34.01 -23.58
N THR A 128 9.43 34.48 -22.41
CA THR A 128 10.14 33.63 -21.45
C THR A 128 9.23 32.46 -21.07
N PHE A 129 9.75 31.25 -21.26
CA PHE A 129 8.98 30.05 -20.95
C PHE A 129 8.66 29.99 -19.46
N SER A 130 7.39 29.85 -19.14
CA SER A 130 6.91 29.60 -17.79
C SER A 130 5.83 28.51 -17.87
N PRO A 131 6.00 27.38 -17.16
CA PRO A 131 5.04 26.28 -17.22
C PRO A 131 3.70 26.69 -16.62
N SER A 132 2.60 26.19 -17.19
CA SER A 132 1.27 26.42 -16.62
C SER A 132 1.17 25.81 -15.22
N SER A 133 0.46 26.47 -14.31
CA SER A 133 0.22 25.93 -12.97
C SER A 133 -0.51 24.58 -13.01
N SER A 134 -1.34 24.33 -14.03
CA SER A 134 -1.98 23.02 -14.25
C SER A 134 -0.97 21.94 -14.61
N ASP A 135 0.00 22.24 -15.50
CA ASP A 135 1.06 21.27 -15.85
C ASP A 135 1.91 20.90 -14.64
N LEU A 136 2.21 21.89 -13.79
CA LEU A 136 2.97 21.65 -12.56
C LEU A 136 2.21 20.73 -11.59
N ARG A 137 0.91 20.99 -11.35
CA ARG A 137 0.08 20.14 -10.49
C ARG A 137 -0.05 18.71 -11.02
N VAL A 138 -0.33 18.55 -12.32
CA VAL A 138 -0.46 17.23 -12.97
C VAL A 138 0.83 16.43 -12.83
N ASN A 139 1.99 17.03 -13.10
CA ASN A 139 3.28 16.37 -12.95
C ASN A 139 3.55 15.96 -11.50
N ILE A 140 3.26 16.82 -10.52
CA ILE A 140 3.40 16.47 -9.10
C ILE A 140 2.48 15.29 -8.75
N CYS A 141 1.21 15.34 -9.12
CA CYS A 141 0.25 14.27 -8.83
C CYS A 141 0.69 12.93 -9.44
N TRP A 142 1.12 12.92 -10.71
CA TRP A 142 1.53 11.70 -11.38
C TRP A 142 2.86 11.14 -10.88
N LEU A 143 3.85 11.99 -10.59
CA LEU A 143 5.10 11.54 -9.98
C LEU A 143 4.88 11.01 -8.55
N MET A 144 4.08 11.68 -7.74
CA MET A 144 3.72 11.22 -6.40
C MET A 144 2.97 9.88 -6.46
N SER A 145 2.03 9.75 -7.39
CA SER A 145 1.33 8.48 -7.66
C SER A 145 2.32 7.35 -7.98
N LEU A 146 3.31 7.62 -8.85
CA LEU A 146 4.32 6.64 -9.24
C LEU A 146 5.17 6.22 -8.03
N VAL A 147 5.64 7.18 -7.24
CA VAL A 147 6.44 6.91 -6.03
C VAL A 147 5.64 6.11 -5.00
N CYS A 148 4.37 6.43 -4.76
CA CYS A 148 3.51 5.66 -3.87
C CYS A 148 3.31 4.22 -4.35
N SER A 149 3.08 4.02 -5.66
CA SER A 149 2.95 2.69 -6.28
C SER A 149 4.22 1.85 -6.13
N LEU A 150 5.39 2.43 -6.43
CA LEU A 150 6.67 1.74 -6.28
C LEU A 150 7.01 1.43 -4.82
N SER A 151 6.65 2.34 -3.91
CA SER A 151 6.80 2.13 -2.47
C SER A 151 5.91 1.00 -1.97
N ALA A 152 4.67 0.91 -2.46
CA ALA A 152 3.77 -0.22 -2.17
C ALA A 152 4.36 -1.54 -2.68
N ALA A 153 4.91 -1.56 -3.90
CA ALA A 153 5.58 -2.74 -4.44
C ALA A 153 6.79 -3.16 -3.58
N LEU A 154 7.64 -2.21 -3.19
CA LEU A 154 8.79 -2.49 -2.32
C LEU A 154 8.34 -3.07 -0.97
N LEU A 155 7.36 -2.47 -0.32
CA LEU A 155 6.80 -2.98 0.94
C LEU A 155 6.15 -4.36 0.74
N ALA A 156 5.44 -4.60 -0.36
CA ALA A 156 4.88 -5.92 -0.68
C ALA A 156 5.98 -6.99 -0.78
N THR A 157 7.10 -6.69 -1.45
CA THR A 157 8.23 -7.64 -1.53
C THR A 157 8.86 -7.92 -0.15
N LEU A 158 8.93 -6.93 0.73
CA LEU A 158 9.44 -7.09 2.09
C LEU A 158 8.52 -7.99 2.92
N VAL A 159 7.20 -7.75 2.85
CA VAL A 159 6.19 -8.59 3.51
C VAL A 159 6.31 -10.04 3.03
N GLN A 160 6.43 -10.27 1.73
CA GLN A 160 6.64 -11.62 1.20
C GLN A 160 7.94 -12.25 1.70
N GLN A 161 9.02 -11.49 1.83
CA GLN A 161 10.29 -12.00 2.37
C GLN A 161 10.14 -12.43 3.83
N TRP A 162 9.46 -11.64 4.65
CA TRP A 162 9.18 -11.99 6.05
C TRP A 162 8.32 -13.24 6.16
N VAL A 163 7.26 -13.33 5.36
CA VAL A 163 6.37 -14.49 5.29
C VAL A 163 7.12 -15.76 4.90
N ARG A 164 8.02 -15.69 3.91
CA ARG A 164 8.87 -16.83 3.52
C ARG A 164 9.81 -17.27 4.63
N VAL A 165 10.41 -16.32 5.35
CA VAL A 165 11.29 -16.62 6.50
C VAL A 165 10.48 -17.26 7.62
N TYR A 166 9.30 -16.72 7.92
CA TYR A 166 8.38 -17.26 8.91
C TYR A 166 8.08 -18.74 8.60
N MET A 167 7.60 -19.06 7.39
CA MET A 167 7.28 -20.44 7.00
C MET A 167 8.45 -21.42 7.11
N ARG A 168 9.67 -20.97 6.77
CA ARG A 168 10.88 -21.80 6.88
C ARG A 168 11.17 -22.20 8.33
N VAL A 169 10.87 -21.34 9.29
CA VAL A 169 11.05 -21.65 10.72
C VAL A 169 10.07 -22.73 11.16
N PHE A 170 8.80 -22.68 10.74
CA PHE A 170 7.79 -23.69 11.11
C PHE A 170 8.10 -25.09 10.57
N LEU A 171 8.59 -25.16 9.33
CA LEU A 171 8.90 -26.44 8.68
C LEU A 171 10.13 -27.16 9.29
N ARG A 172 10.95 -26.49 10.11
CA ARG A 172 12.25 -27.01 10.58
C ARG A 172 12.18 -27.82 11.88
N TYR A 173 11.10 -27.73 12.64
CA TYR A 173 11.01 -28.34 13.98
C TYR A 173 9.96 -29.45 14.02
N SER A 174 10.32 -30.59 14.63
CA SER A 174 9.44 -31.75 14.86
C SER A 174 8.84 -31.80 16.27
N ASN A 175 9.40 -31.04 17.22
CA ASN A 175 8.97 -31.05 18.62
C ASN A 175 7.86 -30.03 18.89
N LEU A 176 6.66 -30.49 19.26
CA LEU A 176 5.46 -29.64 19.38
C LEU A 176 5.57 -28.50 20.41
N LEU A 177 6.14 -28.76 21.59
CA LEU A 177 6.36 -27.71 22.60
C LEU A 177 7.35 -26.62 22.13
N LYS A 178 8.38 -27.02 21.38
CA LYS A 178 9.37 -26.07 20.82
C LYS A 178 8.73 -25.21 19.72
N ILE A 179 7.89 -25.81 18.88
CA ILE A 179 7.12 -25.10 17.84
C ILE A 179 6.20 -24.05 18.50
N ALA A 180 5.42 -24.44 19.51
CA ALA A 180 4.51 -23.52 20.20
C ALA A 180 5.24 -22.32 20.82
N ARG A 181 6.41 -22.54 21.44
CA ARG A 181 7.23 -21.47 22.02
C ARG A 181 7.83 -20.53 20.96
N ILE A 182 8.35 -21.09 19.87
CA ILE A 182 8.93 -20.30 18.78
C ILE A 182 7.83 -19.50 18.06
N ARG A 183 6.65 -20.10 17.86
CA ARG A 183 5.47 -19.42 17.31
C ARG A 183 5.08 -18.21 18.14
N GLN A 184 4.96 -18.37 19.46
CA GLN A 184 4.64 -17.27 20.36
C GLN A 184 5.71 -16.17 20.29
N TYR A 185 6.99 -16.55 20.32
CA TYR A 185 8.10 -15.59 20.23
C TYR A 185 8.08 -14.81 18.90
N LEU A 186 7.83 -15.48 17.77
CA LEU A 186 7.71 -14.81 16.47
C LEU A 186 6.45 -13.94 16.39
N PHE A 187 5.34 -14.37 16.97
CA PHE A 187 4.10 -13.60 17.04
C PHE A 187 4.29 -12.32 17.85
N ASP A 188 4.88 -12.41 19.05
CA ASP A 188 5.23 -11.27 19.89
C ASP A 188 6.20 -10.32 19.14
N GLY A 189 7.12 -10.88 18.35
CA GLY A 189 8.01 -10.11 17.48
C GLY A 189 7.25 -9.38 16.35
N VAL A 190 6.34 -10.08 15.66
CA VAL A 190 5.51 -9.52 14.59
C VAL A 190 4.63 -8.38 15.09
N GLU A 191 4.06 -8.52 16.29
CA GLU A 191 3.27 -7.47 16.94
C GLU A 191 4.14 -6.28 17.37
N ARG A 192 5.28 -6.56 18.02
CA ARG A 192 6.20 -5.51 18.48
C ARG A 192 6.81 -4.69 17.33
N TRP A 193 7.10 -5.34 16.21
CA TRP A 193 7.67 -4.70 15.01
C TRP A 193 6.60 -4.25 14.00
N HIS A 194 5.30 -4.31 14.37
CA HIS A 194 4.19 -3.81 13.57
C HIS A 194 4.14 -4.36 12.13
N VAL A 195 4.56 -5.60 11.92
CA VAL A 195 4.65 -6.21 10.58
C VAL A 195 3.27 -6.32 9.92
N LEU A 196 2.21 -6.56 10.70
CA LEU A 196 0.83 -6.53 10.18
C LEU A 196 0.42 -5.13 9.72
N VAL A 197 0.85 -4.07 10.41
CA VAL A 197 0.56 -2.69 10.00
C VAL A 197 1.22 -2.38 8.66
N VAL A 198 2.46 -2.85 8.45
CA VAL A 198 3.13 -2.70 7.15
C VAL A 198 2.34 -3.39 6.03
N ALA A 199 1.85 -4.62 6.27
CA ALA A 199 1.02 -5.35 5.32
C ALA A 199 -0.30 -4.63 5.00
N GLU A 200 -0.91 -3.95 5.97
CA GLU A 200 -2.13 -3.15 5.77
C GLU A 200 -1.87 -1.82 5.04
N VAL A 201 -0.69 -1.21 5.24
CA VAL A 201 -0.28 0.02 4.55
C VAL A 201 -0.05 -0.20 3.05
N VAL A 202 0.34 -1.41 2.64
CA VAL A 202 0.62 -1.74 1.23
C VAL A 202 -0.61 -1.49 0.32
N PRO A 203 -1.79 -2.09 0.55
CA PRO A 203 -3.00 -1.75 -0.21
C PRO A 203 -3.39 -0.28 -0.09
N ALA A 204 -3.18 0.35 1.07
CA ALA A 204 -3.50 1.76 1.27
C ALA A 204 -2.71 2.68 0.33
N LEU A 205 -1.41 2.42 0.16
CA LEU A 205 -0.55 3.17 -0.77
C LEU A 205 -0.99 3.03 -2.23
N ILE A 206 -1.47 1.84 -2.63
CA ILE A 206 -2.04 1.62 -3.96
C ILE A 206 -3.31 2.42 -4.18
N HIS A 207 -4.19 2.50 -3.18
CA HIS A 207 -5.38 3.34 -3.30
C HIS A 207 -5.01 4.84 -3.38
N ILE A 208 -4.06 5.29 -2.55
CA ILE A 208 -3.58 6.68 -2.58
C ILE A 208 -2.99 7.01 -3.96
N SER A 209 -2.18 6.11 -4.54
CA SER A 209 -1.61 6.33 -5.88
C SER A 209 -2.70 6.41 -6.95
N LEU A 210 -3.69 5.53 -6.91
CA LEU A 210 -4.84 5.57 -7.81
C LEU A 210 -5.59 6.91 -7.74
N PHE A 211 -5.89 7.40 -6.54
CA PHE A 211 -6.56 8.69 -6.37
C PHE A 211 -5.72 9.85 -6.92
N LEU A 212 -4.41 9.88 -6.62
CA LEU A 212 -3.50 10.89 -7.16
C LEU A 212 -3.44 10.86 -8.69
N PHE A 213 -3.40 9.68 -9.29
CA PHE A 213 -3.43 9.53 -10.74
C PHE A 213 -4.72 10.07 -11.35
N PHE A 214 -5.88 9.69 -10.79
CA PHE A 214 -7.17 10.15 -11.27
C PHE A 214 -7.36 11.67 -11.14
N LEU A 215 -6.86 12.28 -10.05
CA LEU A 215 -6.86 13.73 -9.88
C LEU A 215 -6.04 14.42 -10.98
N GLY A 216 -4.82 13.93 -11.25
CA GLY A 216 -3.99 14.45 -12.33
C GLY A 216 -4.60 14.22 -13.71
N LEU A 217 -5.29 13.09 -13.92
CA LEU A 217 -5.98 12.78 -15.18
C LEU A 217 -7.13 13.76 -15.43
N CYS A 218 -7.92 14.09 -14.42
CA CYS A 218 -9.02 15.06 -14.55
C CYS A 218 -8.49 16.46 -14.88
N ASP A 219 -7.47 16.96 -14.15
CA ASP A 219 -6.88 18.30 -14.40
C ASP A 219 -6.25 18.36 -15.81
N SER A 220 -5.51 17.31 -16.21
CA SER A 220 -4.89 17.23 -17.54
C SER A 220 -5.92 17.24 -18.68
N MET A 221 -6.98 16.45 -18.57
CA MET A 221 -8.01 16.38 -19.61
C MET A 221 -8.83 17.66 -19.69
N LEU A 222 -9.14 18.30 -18.55
CA LEU A 222 -9.83 19.59 -18.52
C LEU A 222 -9.00 20.72 -19.18
N LYS A 223 -7.67 20.71 -19.00
CA LYS A 223 -6.77 21.65 -19.67
C LYS A 223 -6.76 21.45 -21.19
N ASN A 224 -6.72 20.20 -21.66
CA ASN A 224 -6.60 19.90 -23.09
C ASN A 224 -7.92 20.07 -23.86
N ASN A 225 -9.02 19.52 -23.33
CA ASN A 225 -10.34 19.65 -23.93
C ASN A 225 -11.43 19.54 -22.87
N THR A 226 -12.18 20.62 -22.67
CA THR A 226 -13.21 20.70 -21.62
C THR A 226 -14.29 19.62 -21.75
N ALA A 227 -14.71 19.26 -22.97
CA ALA A 227 -15.74 18.22 -23.15
C ALA A 227 -15.23 16.84 -22.71
N VAL A 228 -14.03 16.46 -23.15
CA VAL A 228 -13.39 15.19 -22.75
C VAL A 228 -13.09 15.18 -21.25
N GLY A 229 -12.62 16.31 -20.70
CA GLY A 229 -12.34 16.46 -19.28
C GLY A 229 -13.58 16.31 -18.41
N VAL A 230 -14.71 16.90 -18.80
CA VAL A 230 -15.97 16.78 -18.04
C VAL A 230 -16.46 15.33 -18.04
N VAL A 231 -16.48 14.66 -19.20
CA VAL A 231 -16.89 13.25 -19.30
C VAL A 231 -16.02 12.35 -18.42
N THR A 232 -14.69 12.53 -18.49
CA THR A 232 -13.72 11.79 -17.67
C THR A 232 -13.94 12.05 -16.19
N THR A 233 -14.13 13.32 -15.80
CA THR A 233 -14.33 13.71 -14.40
C THR A 233 -15.63 13.13 -13.83
N VAL A 234 -16.73 13.14 -14.57
CA VAL A 234 -18.00 12.58 -14.12
C VAL A 234 -17.89 11.06 -13.91
N LEU A 235 -17.24 10.36 -14.83
CA LEU A 235 -17.02 8.92 -14.71
C LEU A 235 -16.15 8.59 -13.49
N THR A 236 -15.00 9.27 -13.35
CA THR A 236 -14.09 9.10 -12.22
C THR A 236 -14.75 9.45 -10.89
N ALA A 237 -15.53 10.54 -10.83
CA ALA A 237 -16.24 10.94 -9.62
C ALA A 237 -17.31 9.92 -9.22
N THR A 238 -18.05 9.37 -10.19
CA THR A 238 -19.07 8.34 -9.93
C THR A 238 -18.42 7.08 -9.34
N CYS A 239 -17.34 6.59 -9.93
CA CYS A 239 -16.58 5.46 -9.40
C CYS A 239 -15.98 5.76 -8.01
N GLY A 240 -15.44 6.96 -7.82
CA GLY A 240 -14.88 7.40 -6.54
C GLY A 240 -15.93 7.47 -5.44
N VAL A 241 -17.12 7.97 -5.72
CA VAL A 241 -18.25 8.00 -4.77
C VAL A 241 -18.66 6.59 -4.40
N LEU A 242 -18.83 5.69 -5.38
CA LEU A 242 -19.16 4.28 -5.11
C LEU A 242 -18.10 3.61 -4.22
N TYR A 243 -16.82 3.86 -4.49
CA TYR A 243 -15.71 3.35 -3.67
C TYR A 243 -15.73 3.93 -2.25
N LEU A 244 -15.99 5.22 -2.08
CA LEU A 244 -16.11 5.82 -0.75
C LEU A 244 -17.31 5.25 0.01
N CYS A 245 -18.43 5.02 -0.68
CA CYS A 245 -19.60 4.36 -0.08
C CYS A 245 -19.28 2.96 0.42
N THR A 246 -18.54 2.14 -0.34
CA THR A 246 -18.15 0.79 0.12
C THR A 246 -17.14 0.83 1.27
N MET A 247 -16.25 1.83 1.31
CA MET A 247 -15.34 2.09 2.44
C MET A 247 -16.09 2.48 3.73
N ILE A 248 -17.12 3.32 3.64
CA ILE A 248 -17.88 3.85 4.79
C ILE A 248 -18.96 2.86 5.27
N ALA A 249 -19.51 2.02 4.38
CA ALA A 249 -20.53 1.03 4.70
C ALA A 249 -20.25 0.17 5.95
N PRO A 250 -19.04 -0.42 6.15
CA PRO A 250 -18.74 -1.20 7.36
C PRO A 250 -18.67 -0.38 8.65
N VAL A 251 -18.45 0.94 8.57
CA VAL A 251 -18.43 1.83 9.75
C VAL A 251 -19.85 2.13 10.24
N VAL A 252 -20.80 2.26 9.31
CA VAL A 252 -22.21 2.58 9.63
C VAL A 252 -22.98 1.33 10.07
N LYS A 253 -22.67 0.16 9.50
CA LYS A 253 -23.31 -1.12 9.87
C LYS A 253 -22.25 -2.22 10.14
N PRO A 254 -22.01 -2.58 11.42
CA PRO A 254 -21.03 -3.61 11.81
C PRO A 254 -21.29 -5.03 11.26
N GLN A 255 -22.50 -5.30 10.73
CA GLN A 255 -22.88 -6.57 10.09
C GLN A 255 -22.61 -6.60 8.57
N SER A 256 -22.01 -5.54 8.01
CA SER A 256 -21.72 -5.45 6.58
C SER A 256 -20.58 -6.42 6.18
N PRO A 257 -20.71 -7.17 5.07
CA PRO A 257 -19.68 -8.11 4.59
C PRO A 257 -18.41 -7.41 4.07
N TYR A 258 -18.44 -6.09 3.88
CA TYR A 258 -17.33 -5.28 3.39
C TYR A 258 -16.33 -4.94 4.50
N ARG A 259 -15.70 -5.95 5.11
CA ARG A 259 -14.67 -5.71 6.14
C ARG A 259 -13.38 -5.23 5.48
N ASN A 260 -13.16 -3.91 5.49
CA ASN A 260 -11.90 -3.32 5.03
C ASN A 260 -10.87 -3.27 6.17
N PRO A 261 -9.55 -3.43 5.92
CA PRO A 261 -8.51 -3.36 6.95
C PRO A 261 -8.51 -2.02 7.69
N PHE A 262 -8.92 -0.93 7.03
CA PHE A 262 -9.12 0.38 7.67
C PHE A 262 -10.21 0.41 8.75
N SER A 263 -11.20 -0.48 8.72
CA SER A 263 -12.29 -0.48 9.71
C SER A 263 -11.79 -0.77 11.14
N GLY A 264 -10.74 -1.58 11.28
CA GLY A 264 -10.12 -1.87 12.58
C GLY A 264 -9.41 -0.64 13.16
N LEU A 265 -8.60 0.03 12.35
CA LEU A 265 -7.85 1.23 12.76
C LEU A 265 -8.79 2.40 13.10
N LEU A 266 -9.83 2.61 12.27
CA LEU A 266 -10.81 3.67 12.45
C LEU A 266 -11.71 3.43 13.67
N TRP A 267 -12.12 2.17 13.92
CA TRP A 267 -12.88 1.81 15.12
C TRP A 267 -12.07 2.06 16.40
N HIS A 268 -10.76 1.74 16.40
CA HIS A 268 -9.89 2.02 17.53
C HIS A 268 -9.65 3.52 17.75
N LEU A 269 -9.59 4.33 16.69
CA LEU A 269 -9.47 5.79 16.79
C LEU A 269 -10.75 6.45 17.30
N ILE A 270 -11.92 6.02 16.80
CA ILE A 270 -13.23 6.57 17.20
C ILE A 270 -13.56 6.23 18.67
N ARG A 271 -13.11 5.08 19.19
CA ARG A 271 -13.38 4.68 20.58
C ARG A 271 -12.46 5.35 21.61
N LYS A 272 -11.46 6.12 21.17
CA LYS A 272 -10.49 6.82 22.01
C LYS A 272 -10.76 8.33 22.14
N ILE A 273 -11.79 8.83 21.47
CA ILE A 273 -12.38 10.16 21.60
C ILE A 273 -13.66 10.04 22.42
#